data_AF-A0AAW2YBR2-F1
#
_entry.id   AF-A0AAW2YBR2-F1
#
_cell.length_a   1.000
_cell.length_b   1.000
_cell.length_c   1.000
_cell.angle_alpha   90.00
_cell.angle_beta   90.00
_cell.angle_gamma   90.00
#
_symmetry.space_group_name_H-M   'P 1'
#
loop_
_entity.id
_entity.type
_entity.pdbx_description
1 polymer ?
#
loop_
_entity_poly.entity_id
_entity_poly.type
_entity_poly.pdbx_seq_one_letter_code
_entity_poly.pdbx_strand_id
1 'polypeptide(L)'
;MELTGNVMEMQLIPKEEILEELSKLREEVVVTMKWIHIGAIEVVIKATFKEGIDSEIHLSIMDRRINNLRDGCLGTMIENLYAGKLMFDIHPRIAYNLADQDFSRV
;
A
#
# COMPACT_ATOMS: atom_id res chain seq x y z
N MET A 1 -0.66 -22.96 -8.00
CA MET A 1 -0.11 -22.14 -9.09
C MET A 1 0.78 -21.12 -8.42
N GLU A 2 2.10 -21.29 -8.47
CA GLU A 2 3.02 -20.30 -7.92
C GLU A 2 2.98 -19.08 -8.85
N LEU A 3 2.55 -17.94 -8.31
CA LEU A 3 2.68 -16.66 -9.01
C LEU A 3 4.18 -16.31 -8.99
N THR A 4 4.91 -16.67 -10.04
CA THR A 4 6.28 -16.19 -10.29
C THR A 4 6.18 -14.73 -10.74
N GLY A 5 5.86 -13.84 -9.80
CA GLY A 5 5.84 -12.40 -9.99
C GLY A 5 6.98 -11.75 -9.21
N ASN A 6 7.43 -10.59 -9.67
CA ASN A 6 8.32 -9.75 -8.87
C ASN A 6 7.54 -9.20 -7.68
N VAL A 7 8.03 -9.48 -6.47
CA VAL A 7 7.49 -8.88 -5.25
C VAL A 7 8.25 -7.60 -4.99
N MET A 8 7.53 -6.49 -4.90
CA MET A 8 8.05 -5.25 -4.33
C MET A 8 7.42 -5.08 -2.95
N GLU A 9 8.26 -5.03 -1.92
CA GLU A 9 7.81 -4.67 -0.58
C GLU A 9 8.14 -3.20 -0.32
N MET A 10 7.23 -2.50 0.33
CA MET A 10 7.35 -1.07 0.59
C MET A 10 6.67 -0.74 1.92
N GLN A 11 7.34 0.03 2.77
CA GLN A 11 6.66 0.73 3.87
C GLN A 11 5.84 1.86 3.28
N LEU A 12 4.52 1.82 3.46
CA LEU A 12 3.64 2.90 2.97
C LEU A 12 3.91 4.22 3.69
N ILE A 13 4.19 4.16 4.99
CA ILE A 13 4.56 5.33 5.81
C ILE A 13 5.55 4.86 6.90
N PRO A 14 6.80 5.31 6.86
CA PRO A 14 7.77 5.02 7.91
C PRO A 14 7.32 5.57 9.27
N LYS A 15 7.54 4.81 10.33
CA LYS A 15 7.11 5.21 11.69
C LYS A 15 7.82 6.48 12.14
N GLU A 16 9.07 6.63 11.74
CA GLU A 16 9.94 7.74 12.08
C GLU A 16 9.37 9.06 11.54
N GLU A 17 8.87 9.06 10.29
CA GLU A 17 8.22 10.23 9.69
C GLU A 17 6.95 10.62 10.44
N ILE A 18 6.15 9.64 10.87
CA ILE A 18 4.95 9.89 11.68
C ILE A 18 5.33 10.52 13.02
N LEU A 19 6.35 9.97 13.70
CA LEU A 19 6.81 10.50 14.98
C LEU A 19 7.39 11.93 14.83
N GLU A 20 8.08 12.22 13.73
CA GLU A 20 8.54 13.57 13.41
C GLU A 20 7.36 14.55 13.27
N GLU A 21 6.32 14.18 12.52
CA GLU A 21 5.12 15.01 12.39
C GLU A 21 4.37 15.20 13.71
N LEU A 22 4.25 14.14 14.51
CA LEU A 22 3.62 14.22 15.83
C LEU A 22 4.41 15.13 16.79
N SER A 23 5.74 15.17 16.69
CA SER A 23 6.59 16.02 17.54
C SER A 23 6.33 17.52 17.35
N LYS A 24 5.73 17.92 16.22
CA LYS A 24 5.38 19.31 15.90
C LYS A 24 4.06 19.75 16.56
N LEU A 25 3.31 18.83 17.15
CA LEU A 25 2.01 19.07 17.76
C LEU A 25 2.14 19.22 19.29
N ARG A 26 1.10 19.78 19.92
CA ARG A 26 1.01 19.85 21.39
C ARG A 26 0.84 18.45 21.97
N GLU A 27 1.47 18.20 23.12
CA GLU A 27 1.44 16.90 23.80
C GLU A 27 0.01 16.39 24.02
N GLU A 28 -0.92 17.27 24.44
CA GLU A 28 -2.32 16.90 24.67
C GLU A 28 -3.04 16.37 23.42
N VAL A 29 -2.60 16.78 22.23
CA VAL A 29 -3.13 16.30 20.94
C VAL A 29 -2.47 14.99 20.56
N VAL A 30 -1.14 14.90 20.69
CA VAL A 30 -0.36 13.71 20.32
C VAL A 30 -0.85 12.47 21.07
N VAL A 31 -1.15 12.59 22.37
CA VAL A 31 -1.63 11.45 23.19
C VAL A 31 -2.97 10.87 22.71
N THR A 32 -3.74 11.61 21.91
CA THR A 32 -5.00 11.16 21.31
C THR A 32 -4.80 10.47 19.94
N MET A 33 -3.67 10.71 19.27
CA MET A 33 -3.37 10.20 17.93
C MET A 33 -2.71 8.83 18.02
N LYS A 34 -3.51 7.78 18.21
CA LYS A 34 -3.02 6.39 18.35
C LYS A 34 -3.07 5.58 17.07
N TRP A 35 -3.79 6.05 16.06
CA TRP A 35 -4.13 5.27 14.87
C TRP A 35 -3.82 6.06 13.59
N ILE A 36 -3.30 5.35 12.59
CA ILE A 36 -3.18 5.82 11.22
C ILE A 36 -4.27 5.14 10.41
N HIS A 37 -5.08 5.94 9.72
CA HIS A 37 -6.11 5.43 8.81
C HIS A 37 -5.61 5.53 7.37
N ILE A 38 -5.58 4.41 6.65
CA ILE A 38 -5.30 4.39 5.21
C ILE A 38 -6.61 4.48 4.45
N GLY A 39 -6.91 5.68 3.94
CA GLY A 39 -8.13 5.95 3.20
C GLY A 39 -8.13 5.35 1.80
N ALA A 40 -7.00 5.49 1.09
CA ALA A 40 -6.82 5.00 -0.26
C ALA A 40 -5.35 4.62 -0.54
N ILE A 41 -5.15 3.72 -1.49
CA ILE A 41 -3.86 3.43 -2.13
C ILE A 41 -4.09 3.47 -3.63
N GLU A 42 -3.34 4.32 -4.33
CA GLU A 42 -3.37 4.46 -5.79
C GLU A 42 -2.03 3.96 -6.36
N VAL A 43 -2.10 3.03 -7.32
CA VAL A 43 -0.94 2.54 -8.06
C VAL A 43 -1.13 2.88 -9.53
N VAL A 44 -0.17 3.61 -10.09
CA VAL A 44 -0.18 4.00 -11.50
C VAL A 44 0.97 3.32 -12.23
N ILE A 45 0.63 2.49 -13.23
CA ILE A 45 1.60 1.85 -14.11
C ILE A 45 1.50 2.51 -15.48
N LYS A 46 2.63 2.94 -16.02
CA LYS A 46 2.71 3.56 -17.35
C LYS A 46 3.69 2.80 -18.22
N ALA A 47 3.31 2.53 -19.46
CA ALA A 47 4.26 2.06 -20.46
C ALA A 47 5.20 3.20 -20.83
N THR A 48 6.49 2.89 -20.97
CA THR A 48 7.51 3.86 -21.41
C THR A 48 7.46 4.09 -22.92
N PHE A 49 6.78 3.22 -23.67
CA PHE A 49 6.66 3.28 -25.13
C PHE A 49 5.40 4.05 -25.55
N LYS A 50 5.47 4.73 -26.71
CA LYS A 50 4.33 5.47 -27.28
C LYS A 50 3.15 4.56 -27.63
N GLU A 51 3.46 3.36 -28.08
CA GLU A 51 2.50 2.27 -28.25
C GLU A 51 2.56 1.47 -26.95
N GLY A 52 1.43 1.33 -26.25
CA GLY A 52 1.40 0.59 -24.98
C GLY A 52 1.89 -0.85 -25.15
N ILE A 53 2.13 -1.52 -24.02
CA ILE A 53 2.54 -2.92 -24.07
C ILE A 53 1.26 -3.76 -24.07
N ASP A 54 1.03 -4.55 -25.12
CA ASP A 54 -0.04 -5.55 -25.15
C ASP A 54 0.34 -6.74 -24.28
N SER A 55 0.31 -6.52 -22.97
CA SER A 55 0.55 -7.52 -21.96
C SER A 55 -0.41 -7.29 -20.82
N GLU A 56 -1.02 -8.38 -20.38
CA GLU A 56 -1.77 -8.41 -19.15
C GLU A 56 -0.83 -8.27 -17.94
N ILE A 57 -1.28 -7.50 -16.96
CA ILE A 57 -0.61 -7.26 -15.69
C ILE A 57 -1.54 -7.74 -14.59
N HIS A 58 -1.00 -8.59 -13.72
CA HIS A 58 -1.67 -9.05 -12.51
C HIS A 58 -1.03 -8.33 -11.34
N LEU A 59 -1.79 -7.46 -10.67
CA LEU A 59 -1.32 -6.70 -9.51
C LEU A 59 -2.13 -7.12 -8.29
N SER A 60 -1.46 -7.35 -7.16
CA SER A 60 -2.09 -7.54 -5.87
C SER A 60 -1.38 -6.72 -4.82
N ILE A 61 -2.14 -5.96 -4.03
CA ILE A 61 -1.64 -5.22 -2.88
C ILE A 61 -1.91 -6.07 -1.64
N MET A 62 -0.85 -6.38 -0.90
CA MET A 62 -0.89 -7.27 0.25
C MET A 62 -0.38 -6.56 1.50
N ASP A 63 -1.07 -6.71 2.62
CA ASP A 63 -0.53 -6.43 3.95
C ASP A 63 0.18 -7.68 4.49
N ARG A 64 1.51 -7.65 4.49
CA ARG A 64 2.36 -8.76 4.98
C ARG A 64 2.40 -8.91 6.49
N ARG A 65 1.72 -8.03 7.24
CA ARG A 65 1.54 -8.24 8.68
C ARG A 65 0.50 -9.31 8.98
N ILE A 66 -0.41 -9.54 8.04
CA ILE A 66 -1.49 -10.52 8.18
C ILE A 66 -1.03 -11.86 7.60
N ASN A 67 -0.86 -12.86 8.48
CA ASN A 67 -0.36 -14.18 8.08
C ASN A 67 -1.31 -14.94 7.13
N ASN A 68 -2.60 -14.64 7.16
CA ASN A 68 -3.57 -15.21 6.24
C ASN A 68 -3.53 -14.42 4.92
N LEU A 69 -3.12 -15.07 3.84
CA LEU A 69 -3.03 -14.46 2.51
C LEU A 69 -4.35 -13.84 2.02
N ARG A 70 -5.49 -14.46 2.32
CA ARG A 70 -6.80 -13.95 1.90
C ARG A 70 -7.15 -12.67 2.64
N ASP A 71 -6.86 -12.63 3.94
CA ASP A 71 -7.18 -11.48 4.79
C ASP A 71 -6.16 -10.34 4.61
N GLY A 72 -4.93 -10.68 4.22
CA GLY A 72 -3.88 -9.72 3.87
C GLY A 72 -4.05 -9.11 2.48
N CYS A 73 -4.88 -9.67 1.60
CA CYS A 73 -5.11 -9.09 0.28
C CYS A 73 -6.01 -7.86 0.38
N LEU A 74 -5.42 -6.68 0.19
CA LEU A 74 -6.12 -5.40 0.21
C LEU A 74 -6.84 -5.12 -1.12
N GLY A 75 -6.37 -5.73 -2.21
CA GLY A 75 -7.00 -5.66 -3.52
C GLY A 75 -6.15 -6.31 -4.60
N THR A 76 -6.83 -6.81 -5.64
CA THR A 76 -6.22 -7.41 -6.82
C THR A 76 -6.85 -6.78 -8.07
N MET A 77 -6.05 -6.64 -9.12
CA MET A 77 -6.50 -6.20 -10.43
C MET A 77 -5.75 -6.97 -11.52
N ILE A 78 -6.47 -7.27 -12.59
CA ILE A 78 -5.94 -7.89 -13.80
C ILE A 78 -6.35 -6.97 -14.95
N GLU A 79 -5.38 -6.34 -15.60
CA GLU A 79 -5.63 -5.33 -16.62
C GLU A 79 -4.50 -5.33 -17.67
N ASN A 80 -4.75 -4.75 -18.84
CA ASN A 80 -3.77 -4.71 -19.93
C ASN A 80 -3.16 -3.31 -20.10
N LEU A 81 -1.84 -3.23 -20.32
CA LEU A 81 -1.11 -1.97 -20.50
C LEU A 81 -1.18 -1.42 -21.95
N TYR A 82 -2.04 -1.96 -22.80
CA TYR A 82 -2.23 -1.57 -24.20
C TYR A 82 -2.52 -0.07 -24.37
N ALA A 83 -3.30 0.51 -23.45
CA ALA A 83 -3.61 1.95 -23.44
C ALA A 83 -2.44 2.84 -22.97
N GLY A 84 -1.30 2.25 -22.62
CA GLY A 84 -0.09 2.94 -22.16
C GLY A 84 -0.14 3.46 -20.72
N LYS A 85 -1.32 3.47 -20.08
CA LYS A 85 -1.50 3.78 -18.66
C LYS A 85 -2.56 2.88 -18.04
N LEU A 86 -2.26 2.44 -16.82
CA LEU A 86 -3.16 1.74 -15.93
C LEU A 86 -3.19 2.51 -14.60
N MET A 87 -4.36 2.54 -13.96
CA MET A 87 -4.57 3.17 -12.67
C MET A 87 -5.36 2.21 -11.80
N PHE A 88 -4.84 1.92 -10.62
CA PHE A 88 -5.43 1.00 -9.68
C PHE A 88 -5.66 1.68 -8.34
N ASP A 89 -6.93 1.92 -8.02
CA ASP A 89 -7.34 2.63 -6.81
C ASP A 89 -8.04 1.65 -5.87
N ILE A 90 -7.49 1.48 -4.68
CA ILE A 90 -8.13 0.70 -3.61
C ILE A 90 -8.43 1.57 -2.42
N HIS A 91 -9.56 1.29 -1.78
CA HIS A 91 -10.03 1.98 -0.58
C HIS A 91 -10.16 0.96 0.55
N PRO A 92 -9.03 0.53 1.14
CA PRO A 92 -9.03 -0.63 2.03
C PRO A 92 -9.72 -0.34 3.38
N ARG A 93 -9.91 0.94 3.75
CA ARG A 93 -10.55 1.37 5.01
C ARG A 93 -9.92 0.70 6.25
N ILE A 94 -8.59 0.57 6.22
CA ILE A 94 -7.78 -0.07 7.27
C ILE A 94 -7.21 0.98 8.22
N ALA A 95 -6.98 0.58 9.46
CA ALA A 95 -6.38 1.41 10.50
C ALA A 95 -5.28 0.64 11.23
N TYR A 96 -4.16 1.31 11.49
CA TYR A 96 -3.01 0.73 12.18
C TYR A 96 -2.71 1.49 13.45
N ASN A 97 -2.50 0.74 14.54
CA ASN A 97 -2.13 1.32 15.82
C ASN A 97 -0.64 1.66 15.82
N LEU A 98 -0.26 2.88 16.18
CA LEU A 98 1.15 3.31 16.26
C LEU A 98 1.95 2.55 17.33
N ALA A 99 1.27 1.98 18.33
CA ALA A 99 1.88 1.14 19.35
C ALA A 99 2.09 -0.31 18.90
N ASP A 100 1.66 -0.69 17.69
CA ASP A 100 1.92 -2.02 17.15
C ASP A 100 3.44 -2.26 17.01
N GLN A 101 3.90 -3.39 17.52
CA GLN A 101 5.30 -3.83 17.45
C GLN A 101 5.73 -4.09 16.00
N ASP A 102 4.79 -4.51 15.15
CA ASP A 102 5.00 -4.85 13.75
C ASP A 102 4.66 -3.66 12.84
N PHE A 103 4.43 -2.46 13.38
CA PHE A 103 4.04 -1.28 12.60
C PHE A 103 4.99 -1.01 11.42
N SER A 104 6.30 -1.13 11.66
CA SER A 104 7.35 -0.89 10.65
C SER A 104 7.78 -2.16 9.90
N ARG A 105 7.07 -3.29 10.06
CA ARG A 105 7.44 -4.54 9.38
C ARG A 105 7.12 -4.43 7.89
N VAL A 106 8.07 -4.88 7.06
CA VAL A 106 7.98 -4.95 5.60
C VAL A 106 7.82 -6.41 5.20
#